data_AF-A0A528D8Y2-F1
#
_entry.id   AF-A0A528D8Y2-F1
#
_cell.length_a   1.000
_cell.length_b   1.000
_cell.length_c   1.000
_cell.angle_alpha   90.00
_cell.angle_beta   90.00
_cell.angle_gamma   90.00
#
_symmetry.space_group_name_H-M   'P 1'
#
loop_
_entity.id
_entity.type
_entity.pdbx_description
1 polymer ?
#
loop_
_entity_poly.entity_id
_entity_poly.type
_entity_poly.pdbx_seq_one_letter_code
_entity_poly.pdbx_strand_id
1 'polypeptide(L)'
;MSTLRISSPILGKLLRAPDCGLADKQRPRVGVISDRRTEDGVGYETVRVRYLEALRTTAGVLPLVIPCGLVEGDLRVCLSVLNGVLLTGAESNVSPSFYGAQRLS
;
A
#
# COMPACT_ATOMS: atom_id res chain seq x y z
N MET A 1 -23.63 40.88 -12.37
CA MET A 1 -23.02 40.08 -11.29
C MET A 1 -23.42 38.62 -11.49
N SER A 2 -22.62 37.90 -12.28
CA SER A 2 -22.89 36.53 -12.72
C SER A 2 -22.43 35.54 -11.65
N THR A 3 -23.39 34.81 -11.06
CA THR A 3 -23.13 33.78 -10.07
C THR A 3 -22.63 32.52 -10.78
N LEU A 4 -21.32 32.29 -10.75
CA LEU A 4 -20.71 31.06 -11.26
C LEU A 4 -21.14 29.88 -10.37
N ARG A 5 -22.10 29.07 -10.86
CA ARG A 5 -22.39 27.75 -10.31
C ARG A 5 -21.27 26.80 -10.74
N ILE A 6 -20.33 26.54 -9.84
CA ILE A 6 -19.41 25.40 -9.98
C ILE A 6 -20.22 24.14 -9.64
N SER A 7 -20.81 23.52 -10.67
CA SER A 7 -21.39 22.18 -10.54
C SER A 7 -20.24 21.17 -10.50
N SER A 8 -19.86 20.72 -9.31
CA SER A 8 -18.92 19.62 -9.14
C SER A 8 -19.53 18.32 -9.68
N PRO A 9 -18.94 17.66 -10.69
CA PRO A 9 -19.46 16.40 -11.22
C PRO A 9 -18.94 15.16 -10.47
N ILE A 10 -18.31 15.31 -9.30
CA ILE A 10 -17.50 14.22 -8.70
C ILE A 10 -18.33 13.18 -7.91
N LEU A 11 -19.64 13.38 -7.71
CA LEU A 11 -20.45 12.49 -6.86
C LEU A 11 -21.01 11.23 -7.56
N GLY A 12 -20.71 10.96 -8.84
CA GLY A 12 -21.52 10.03 -9.64
C GLY A 12 -20.83 8.85 -10.32
N LYS A 13 -19.53 8.60 -10.12
CA LYS A 13 -18.86 7.45 -10.75
C LYS A 13 -18.24 6.55 -9.70
N LEU A 14 -19.07 5.73 -9.06
CA LEU A 14 -18.58 4.44 -8.56
C LEU A 14 -18.10 3.68 -9.80
N LEU A 15 -16.80 3.73 -10.06
CA LEU A 15 -16.18 3.02 -11.16
C LEU A 15 -16.42 1.52 -10.92
N ARG A 16 -17.37 0.95 -11.65
CA ARG A 16 -17.53 -0.50 -11.68
C ARG A 16 -16.25 -1.08 -12.28
N ALA A 17 -15.60 -1.96 -11.53
CA ALA A 17 -14.44 -2.66 -12.04
C ALA A 17 -14.84 -3.40 -13.33
N PRO A 18 -14.04 -3.29 -14.41
CA PRO A 18 -14.27 -4.10 -15.60
C PRO A 18 -14.22 -5.58 -15.22
N ASP A 19 -14.95 -6.41 -15.95
CA ASP A 19 -14.94 -7.85 -15.72
C ASP A 19 -13.52 -8.37 -15.94
N CYS A 20 -12.87 -8.81 -14.85
CA CYS A 20 -11.54 -9.40 -14.93
C CYS A 20 -11.64 -10.86 -15.42
N GLY A 21 -10.71 -11.26 -16.30
CA GLY A 21 -10.65 -12.62 -16.82
C GLY A 21 -10.33 -13.64 -15.73
N LEU A 22 -10.58 -14.93 -16.00
CA LEU A 22 -10.29 -16.00 -15.05
C LEU A 22 -8.82 -16.02 -14.60
N ALA A 23 -7.89 -15.75 -15.53
CA ALA A 23 -6.47 -15.63 -15.24
C ALA A 23 -6.14 -14.47 -14.29
N ASP A 24 -6.86 -13.34 -14.38
CA ASP A 24 -6.66 -12.20 -13.48
C ASP A 24 -7.24 -12.48 -12.09
N LYS A 25 -8.34 -13.23 -11.99
CA LYS A 25 -8.91 -13.67 -10.71
C LYS A 25 -8.03 -14.69 -9.97
N GLN A 26 -7.24 -15.44 -10.71
CA GLN A 26 -6.32 -16.46 -10.18
C GLN A 26 -4.95 -15.89 -9.82
N ARG A 27 -4.64 -14.65 -10.21
CA ARG A 27 -3.32 -14.06 -9.98
C ARG A 27 -3.07 -13.93 -8.46
N PRO A 28 -1.96 -14.49 -7.93
CA PRO A 28 -1.66 -14.38 -6.50
C PRO A 28 -1.59 -12.91 -6.08
N ARG A 29 -2.25 -12.58 -4.96
CA ARG A 29 -2.24 -11.24 -4.37
C ARG A 29 -1.13 -11.16 -3.33
N VAL A 30 -0.16 -10.28 -3.54
CA VAL A 30 0.96 -10.11 -2.63
C VAL A 30 0.88 -8.73 -1.99
N GLY A 31 0.79 -8.71 -0.66
CA GLY A 31 0.83 -7.48 0.11
C GLY A 31 2.22 -6.88 0.14
N VAL A 32 2.38 -5.58 -0.10
CA VAL A 32 3.67 -4.89 -0.05
C VAL A 32 3.59 -3.84 1.04
N ILE A 33 4.34 -4.03 2.12
CA ILE A 33 4.32 -3.08 3.24
C ILE A 33 4.99 -1.78 2.80
N SER A 34 4.32 -0.65 3.02
CA SER A 34 4.88 0.68 2.80
C SER A 34 5.89 1.06 3.87
N ASP A 35 6.55 2.18 3.67
CA ASP A 35 7.36 2.91 4.64
C ASP A 35 6.75 4.29 4.85
N ARG A 36 6.92 4.86 6.04
CA ARG A 36 6.39 6.19 6.37
C ARG A 36 7.49 7.22 6.29
N ARG A 37 7.28 8.25 5.47
CA ARG A 37 8.18 9.41 5.35
C ARG A 37 7.45 10.69 5.73
N THR A 38 8.20 11.68 6.18
CA THR A 38 7.68 13.02 6.44
C THR A 38 8.53 14.02 5.68
N GLU A 39 7.89 14.84 4.86
CA GLU A 39 8.52 15.88 4.06
C GLU A 39 7.66 17.14 4.19
N ASP A 40 8.28 18.27 4.54
CA ASP A 40 7.61 19.55 4.80
C ASP A 40 6.42 19.46 5.77
N GLY A 41 6.52 18.60 6.79
CA GLY A 41 5.47 18.38 7.79
C GLY A 41 4.30 17.52 7.31
N VAL A 42 4.34 17.03 6.07
CA VAL A 42 3.32 16.15 5.50
C VAL A 42 3.80 14.70 5.55
N GLY A 43 2.94 13.80 6.03
CA GLY A 43 3.21 12.37 6.08
C GLY A 43 2.86 11.66 4.78
N TYR A 44 3.76 10.81 4.30
CA TYR A 44 3.60 9.99 3.11
C TYR A 44 3.79 8.52 3.44
N GLU A 45 2.94 7.67 2.88
CA GLU A 45 3.15 6.22 2.80
C GLU A 45 3.80 5.93 1.44
N THR A 46 4.97 5.31 1.47
CA THR A 46 5.84 5.19 0.30
C THR A 46 6.25 3.74 0.06
N VAL A 47 6.39 3.37 -1.21
CA VAL A 47 6.94 2.07 -1.63
C VAL A 47 7.93 2.33 -2.75
N ARG A 48 9.11 1.72 -2.68
CA ARG A 48 10.09 1.82 -3.79
C ARG A 48 9.54 1.06 -4.99
N VAL A 49 9.48 1.72 -6.15
CA VAL A 49 8.90 1.19 -7.39
C VAL A 49 9.50 -0.15 -7.81
N ARG A 50 10.82 -0.34 -7.60
CA ARG A 50 11.51 -1.61 -7.92
C ARG A 50 10.87 -2.86 -7.29
N TYR A 51 10.26 -2.74 -6.11
CA TYR A 51 9.57 -3.86 -5.46
C TYR A 51 8.27 -4.19 -6.21
N LEU A 52 7.53 -3.18 -6.63
CA LEU A 52 6.31 -3.35 -7.41
C LEU A 52 6.63 -3.89 -8.81
N GLU A 53 7.70 -3.41 -9.44
CA GLU A 53 8.15 -3.91 -10.73
C GLU A 53 8.54 -5.38 -10.65
N ALA A 54 9.39 -5.77 -9.68
CA ALA A 54 9.78 -7.17 -9.50
C ALA A 54 8.56 -8.11 -9.37
N LEU A 55 7.54 -7.69 -8.60
CA LEU A 55 6.32 -8.48 -8.45
C LEU A 55 5.52 -8.57 -9.75
N ARG A 56 5.39 -7.48 -10.50
CA ARG A 56 4.56 -7.41 -11.71
C ARG A 56 5.22 -8.07 -12.91
N THR A 57 6.49 -7.77 -13.14
CA THR A 57 7.19 -8.13 -14.39
C THR A 57 7.95 -9.43 -14.26
N THR A 58 8.48 -9.75 -13.07
CA THR A 58 9.27 -10.98 -12.87
C THR A 58 8.43 -12.09 -12.24
N ALA A 59 7.72 -11.81 -11.15
CA ALA A 59 6.94 -12.83 -10.45
C ALA A 59 5.53 -13.05 -11.02
N GLY A 60 5.02 -12.12 -11.83
CA GLY A 60 3.69 -12.22 -12.44
C GLY A 60 2.53 -12.15 -11.44
N VAL A 61 2.72 -11.55 -10.27
CA VAL A 61 1.71 -11.46 -9.19
C VAL A 61 1.06 -10.08 -9.13
N LEU A 62 -0.06 -9.95 -8.41
CA LEU A 62 -0.74 -8.68 -8.18
C LEU A 62 -0.23 -8.05 -6.87
N PRO A 63 0.56 -6.96 -6.92
CA PRO A 63 0.96 -6.25 -5.70
C PRO A 63 -0.18 -5.41 -5.14
N LEU A 64 -0.38 -5.45 -3.83
CA LEU A 64 -1.32 -4.61 -3.08
C LEU A 64 -0.55 -3.88 -1.98
N VAL A 65 -0.51 -2.55 -2.01
CA VAL A 65 0.22 -1.78 -0.99
C VAL A 65 -0.55 -1.79 0.33
N ILE A 66 0.14 -2.11 1.42
CA ILE A 66 -0.36 -2.14 2.79
C ILE A 66 0.23 -0.93 3.55
N PRO A 67 -0.59 0.04 3.97
CA PRO A 67 -0.15 1.20 4.77
C PRO A 67 0.49 0.80 6.11
N CYS A 68 1.51 1.54 6.57
CA CYS A 68 2.18 1.27 7.85
C CYS A 68 1.25 1.46 9.07
N GLY A 69 0.33 2.42 8.97
CA GLY A 69 -0.52 2.87 10.09
C GLY A 69 -1.75 2.02 10.40
N LEU A 70 -1.85 0.80 9.86
CA LEU A 70 -3.00 -0.08 10.10
C LEU A 70 -3.04 -0.53 11.57
N VAL A 71 -4.23 -0.47 12.17
CA VAL A 71 -4.49 -1.12 13.46
C VAL A 71 -4.58 -2.64 13.28
N GLU A 72 -4.40 -3.40 14.36
CA GLU A 72 -4.32 -4.87 14.29
C GLU A 72 -5.54 -5.51 13.61
N GLY A 73 -6.75 -5.02 13.90
CA GLY A 73 -7.98 -5.51 13.28
C GLY A 73 -7.99 -5.37 11.76
N ASP A 74 -7.65 -4.17 11.27
CA ASP A 74 -7.60 -3.88 9.84
C ASP A 74 -6.48 -4.66 9.14
N LEU A 75 -5.32 -4.80 9.79
CA LEU A 75 -4.22 -5.62 9.29
C LEU A 75 -4.67 -7.08 9.10
N ARG A 76 -5.41 -7.66 10.06
CA ARG A 76 -5.93 -9.02 9.94
C ARG A 76 -6.88 -9.17 8.75
N VAL A 77 -7.75 -8.19 8.53
CA VAL A 77 -8.65 -8.16 7.37
C VAL A 77 -7.84 -8.10 6.08
N CYS A 78 -6.83 -7.22 5.98
CA CYS A 78 -5.93 -7.16 4.83
C CYS A 78 -5.24 -8.51 4.59
N LEU A 79 -4.69 -9.14 5.63
CA LEU A 79 -3.99 -10.42 5.50
C LEU A 79 -4.90 -11.57 5.05
N SER A 80 -6.19 -11.55 5.42
CA SER A 80 -7.14 -12.61 5.03
C SER A 80 -7.39 -12.73 3.52
N VAL A 81 -7.08 -11.68 2.76
CA VAL A 81 -7.29 -11.66 1.30
C VAL A 81 -5.99 -11.80 0.51
N LEU A 82 -4.84 -11.97 1.18
CA LEU A 82 -3.54 -12.05 0.54
C LEU A 82 -3.06 -13.50 0.43
N ASN A 83 -2.35 -13.78 -0.67
CA ASN A 83 -1.67 -15.05 -0.88
C ASN A 83 -0.22 -15.02 -0.35
N GLY A 84 0.31 -13.83 -0.05
CA GLY A 84 1.64 -13.65 0.51
C GLY A 84 1.91 -12.18 0.87
N VAL A 85 3.04 -11.93 1.52
CA VAL A 85 3.48 -10.59 1.92
C VAL A 85 4.96 -10.41 1.55
N LEU A 86 5.29 -9.24 1.02
CA LEU A 86 6.64 -8.75 0.77
C LEU A 86 6.99 -7.70 1.82
N LEU A 87 7.98 -8.02 2.66
CA LEU A 87 8.60 -7.07 3.57
C LEU A 87 9.62 -6.25 2.79
N THR A 88 9.35 -4.95 2.64
CA THR A 88 10.25 -4.05 1.91
C THR A 88 11.45 -3.68 2.78
N GLY A 89 12.56 -3.33 2.14
CA GLY A 89 13.67 -2.67 2.83
C GLY A 89 13.37 -1.18 2.97
N ALA A 90 13.58 -0.64 4.16
CA ALA A 90 13.55 0.80 4.45
C ALA A 90 14.95 1.32 4.78
N GLU A 91 15.15 2.64 4.69
CA GLU A 91 16.37 3.27 5.24
C GLU A 91 16.35 3.27 6.78
N SER A 92 15.15 3.19 7.36
CA SER A 92 14.97 3.07 8.79
C SER A 92 15.42 1.70 9.29
N ASN A 93 16.12 1.70 10.42
CA ASN A 93 16.46 0.48 11.15
C ASN A 93 15.34 0.10 12.11
N VAL A 94 15.21 -1.20 12.39
CA VAL A 94 14.33 -1.70 13.47
C VAL A 94 14.79 -1.10 14.80
N SER A 95 13.84 -0.55 15.57
CA SER A 95 14.15 0.01 16.89
C SER A 95 14.76 -1.06 17.80
N PRO A 96 15.89 -0.78 18.48
CA PRO A 96 16.54 -1.69 19.44
C PRO A 96 15.62 -2.32 20.47
N SER A 97 14.58 -1.58 20.89
CA SER A 97 13.56 -2.07 21.82
C SER A 97 12.86 -3.36 21.36
N PHE A 98 12.73 -3.60 20.05
CA PHE A 98 12.10 -4.81 19.51
C PHE A 98 12.95 -6.07 19.65
N TYR A 99 14.24 -5.93 19.95
CA TYR A 99 15.17 -7.05 20.15
C TYR A 99 15.96 -6.94 21.46
N GLY A 100 15.41 -6.21 22.45
CA GLY A 100 15.96 -6.14 23.80
C GLY A 100 17.23 -5.29 23.94
N ALA A 101 17.54 -4.44 22.96
CA ALA A 101 18.71 -3.56 22.98
C ALA A 101 18.32 -2.09 23.18
N GLN A 102 19.32 -1.24 23.47
CA GLN A 102 19.16 0.21 23.51
C GLN A 102 19.89 0.85 22.32
N ARG A 103 19.38 2.00 21.85
CA ARG A 103 20.07 2.78 20.83
C ARG A 103 21.42 3.24 21.37
N LEU A 104 22.48 2.90 20.65
CA LEU A 104 23.80 3.49 20.90
C LEU A 104 23.74 4.95 20.45
N SER A 105 24.00 5.86 21.40
CA SER A 105 24.05 7.31 21.19
C SER A 105 25.27 7.71 20.38
#